data_AF-A0A0B7FCX4-F1
#
_entry.id   AF-A0A0B7FCX4-F1
#
_cell.length_a   1.000
_cell.length_b   1.000
_cell.length_c   1.000
_cell.angle_alpha   90.00
_cell.angle_beta   90.00
_cell.angle_gamma   90.00
#
_symmetry.space_group_name_H-M   'P 1'
#
loop_
_entity.id
_entity.type
_entity.pdbx_description
1 polymer ?
#
loop_
_entity_poly.entity_id
_entity_poly.type
_entity_poly.pdbx_seq_one_letter_code
_entity_poly.pdbx_strand_id
1 'polypeptide(L)'
;MLDGSQPKQGKIWKKAVLTFTYDGQKMTHEFLISPIGNHSAILGINWLEKEAPEINWTSRELSFPVSTPEIAAIAQEEEADESPLKGIPEQYHVYAKVFDKEEFNKLPPHSHYDIGIELTEDGPLNSPLYSMTDAKSVTLKEWLDSELKAGKIRPSKSPISSPSCLYLKRTALKDW
;
A
#
# COMPACT_ATOMS: atom_id res chain seq x y z
N MET A 1 -29.93 -7.42 -19.32
CA MET A 1 -29.64 -5.98 -19.16
C MET A 1 -29.34 -5.73 -17.69
N LEU A 2 -28.62 -4.66 -17.34
CA LEU A 2 -28.18 -4.40 -15.95
C LEU A 2 -29.36 -4.09 -15.01
N ASP A 3 -30.57 -3.92 -15.55
CA ASP A 3 -31.85 -3.73 -14.86
C ASP A 3 -32.65 -5.04 -14.64
N GLY A 4 -32.05 -6.20 -14.92
CA GLY A 4 -32.72 -7.50 -14.78
C GLY A 4 -33.65 -7.87 -15.93
N SER A 5 -33.80 -7.04 -16.96
CA SER A 5 -34.59 -7.38 -18.14
C SER A 5 -33.79 -8.22 -19.15
N GLN A 6 -34.46 -9.15 -19.85
CA GLN A 6 -33.81 -9.93 -20.90
C GLN A 6 -33.55 -9.07 -22.14
N PRO A 7 -32.32 -9.05 -22.68
CA PRO A 7 -32.06 -8.31 -23.90
C PRO A 7 -32.83 -8.94 -25.06
N LYS A 8 -33.70 -8.15 -25.70
CA LYS A 8 -34.30 -8.52 -26.99
C LYS A 8 -33.20 -8.52 -28.04
N GLN A 9 -32.73 -9.71 -28.41
CA GLN A 9 -31.96 -10.12 -29.59
C GLN A 9 -31.34 -9.01 -30.47
N GLY A 10 -30.00 -9.03 -30.63
CA GLY A 10 -29.32 -8.39 -31.78
C GLY A 10 -28.02 -7.65 -31.46
N LYS A 11 -26.93 -8.08 -32.10
CA LYS A 11 -25.57 -7.53 -32.03
C LYS A 11 -25.54 -6.10 -32.58
N ILE A 12 -25.41 -5.07 -31.74
CA ILE A 12 -25.18 -3.69 -32.19
C ILE A 12 -24.19 -3.01 -31.24
N TRP A 13 -22.89 -2.99 -31.59
CA TRP A 13 -21.90 -2.18 -30.86
C TRP A 13 -21.65 -0.87 -31.61
N LYS A 14 -22.60 0.06 -31.53
CA LYS A 14 -22.30 1.43 -31.93
C LYS A 14 -21.48 2.06 -30.82
N LYS A 15 -20.35 2.64 -31.19
CA LYS A 15 -19.47 3.41 -30.32
C LYS A 15 -19.75 4.89 -30.52
N ALA A 16 -19.75 5.64 -29.44
CA ALA A 16 -19.84 7.09 -29.48
C ALA A 16 -18.78 7.68 -28.55
N VAL A 17 -18.08 8.70 -29.02
CA VAL A 17 -17.17 9.47 -28.18
C VAL A 17 -18.01 10.54 -27.48
N LEU A 18 -18.02 10.51 -26.15
CA LEU A 18 -18.70 11.50 -25.33
C LEU A 18 -17.67 12.30 -24.54
N THR A 19 -17.92 13.59 -24.46
CA THR A 19 -17.16 14.51 -23.62
C THR A 19 -18.07 15.01 -22.51
N PHE A 20 -17.64 14.87 -21.27
CA PHE A 20 -18.38 15.31 -20.10
C PHE A 20 -17.44 15.97 -19.09
N THR A 21 -18.02 16.71 -18.14
CA THR A 21 -17.26 17.42 -17.09
C THR A 21 -17.70 16.94 -15.72
N TYR A 22 -16.75 16.60 -14.86
CA TYR A 22 -16.98 16.27 -13.45
C TYR A 22 -15.90 16.95 -12.62
N ASP A 23 -16.28 17.62 -11.53
CA ASP A 23 -15.36 18.32 -10.62
C ASP A 23 -14.40 19.30 -11.35
N GLY A 24 -14.94 20.04 -12.33
CA GLY A 24 -14.17 20.98 -13.16
C GLY A 24 -13.25 20.33 -14.20
N GLN A 25 -13.07 19.01 -14.17
CA GLN A 25 -12.26 18.27 -15.14
C GLN A 25 -13.09 17.83 -16.34
N LYS A 26 -12.61 18.16 -17.55
CA LYS A 26 -13.25 17.77 -18.81
C LYS A 26 -12.63 16.49 -19.35
N MET A 27 -13.43 15.44 -19.46
CA MET A 27 -12.99 14.11 -19.87
C MET A 27 -13.67 13.69 -21.17
N THR A 28 -12.94 12.96 -22.01
CA THR A 28 -13.47 12.42 -23.29
C THR A 28 -13.18 10.93 -23.40
N HIS A 29 -14.24 10.14 -23.57
CA HIS A 29 -14.16 8.67 -23.60
C HIS A 29 -15.08 8.07 -24.64
N GLU A 30 -14.74 6.86 -25.09
CA GLU A 30 -15.55 6.07 -26.02
C GLU A 30 -16.54 5.20 -25.23
N PHE A 31 -17.83 5.33 -25.56
CA PHE A 31 -18.93 4.60 -24.92
C PHE A 31 -19.56 3.61 -25.89
N LEU A 32 -20.00 2.47 -25.36
CA LEU A 32 -20.87 1.53 -26.06
C LEU A 32 -22.32 1.96 -25.88
N ILE A 33 -23.05 2.07 -26.98
CA ILE A 33 -24.48 2.43 -26.96
C ILE A 33 -25.30 1.17 -26.65
N SER A 34 -26.03 1.18 -25.54
CA SER A 34 -26.94 0.11 -25.15
C SER A 34 -28.11 0.68 -24.33
N PRO A 35 -29.30 0.06 -24.35
CA PRO A 35 -30.36 0.39 -23.39
C PRO A 35 -29.89 0.03 -21.97
N ILE A 36 -29.59 1.04 -21.16
CA ILE A 36 -29.05 0.90 -19.79
C ILE A 36 -30.06 1.33 -18.70
N GLY A 37 -31.35 1.40 -19.04
CA GLY A 37 -32.42 1.75 -18.11
C GLY A 37 -32.43 3.25 -17.76
N ASN A 38 -32.49 3.56 -16.46
CA ASN A 38 -32.65 4.93 -15.95
C ASN A 38 -31.34 5.73 -15.85
N HIS A 39 -30.24 5.20 -16.38
CA HIS A 39 -28.93 5.86 -16.34
C HIS A 39 -28.60 6.45 -17.71
N SER A 40 -27.99 7.63 -17.72
CA SER A 40 -27.55 8.28 -18.96
C SER A 40 -26.23 7.71 -19.49
N ALA A 41 -25.34 7.29 -18.59
CA ALA A 41 -24.07 6.65 -18.89
C ALA A 41 -23.62 5.81 -17.69
N ILE A 42 -22.82 4.77 -17.95
CA ILE A 42 -22.15 3.98 -16.91
C ILE A 42 -20.65 4.06 -17.16
N LEU A 43 -19.92 4.57 -16.18
CA LEU A 43 -18.47 4.64 -16.20
C LEU A 43 -17.92 3.33 -15.64
N GLY A 44 -17.27 2.55 -16.51
CA GLY A 44 -16.71 1.26 -16.15
C GLY A 44 -15.25 1.35 -15.68
N ILE A 45 -14.62 0.18 -15.58
CA ILE A 45 -13.23 0.05 -15.12
C ILE A 45 -12.22 0.79 -16.01
N ASN A 46 -12.44 0.85 -17.33
CA ASN A 46 -11.56 1.58 -18.25
C ASN A 46 -11.48 3.08 -17.95
N TRP A 47 -12.60 3.66 -17.48
CA TRP A 47 -12.63 5.06 -17.08
C TRP A 47 -11.90 5.25 -15.73
N LEU A 48 -12.14 4.35 -14.78
CA LEU A 48 -11.47 4.36 -13.47
C LEU A 48 -9.95 4.22 -13.58
N GLU A 49 -9.46 3.34 -14.45
CA GLU A 49 -8.02 3.15 -14.68
C GLU A 49 -7.38 4.37 -15.32
N LYS A 50 -8.08 5.02 -16.25
CA LYS A 50 -7.54 6.14 -17.03
C LYS A 50 -7.54 7.45 -16.26
N GLU A 51 -8.60 7.76 -15.52
CA GLU A 51 -8.75 9.04 -14.82
C GLU A 51 -8.32 8.93 -13.34
N ALA A 52 -8.11 7.70 -12.83
CA ALA A 52 -7.60 7.39 -11.50
C ALA A 52 -8.19 8.26 -10.35
N PRO A 53 -9.53 8.33 -10.22
CA PRO A 53 -10.14 9.13 -9.17
C PRO A 53 -9.99 8.47 -7.80
N GLU A 54 -10.06 9.28 -6.74
CA GLU A 54 -10.22 8.79 -5.38
C GLU A 54 -11.70 8.48 -5.10
N ILE A 55 -11.97 7.27 -4.61
CA ILE A 55 -13.33 6.81 -4.32
C ILE A 55 -13.47 6.60 -2.82
N ASN A 56 -14.35 7.38 -2.20
CA ASN A 56 -14.80 7.10 -0.84
C ASN A 56 -15.99 6.14 -0.90
N TRP A 57 -15.74 4.87 -0.64
CA TRP A 57 -16.77 3.82 -0.68
C TRP A 57 -17.85 3.96 0.41
N THR A 58 -17.53 4.61 1.53
CA THR A 58 -18.47 4.83 2.63
C THR A 58 -19.44 5.96 2.32
N SER A 59 -18.96 7.10 1.83
CA SER A 59 -19.81 8.23 1.44
C SER A 59 -20.38 8.11 0.02
N ARG A 60 -19.86 7.17 -0.79
CA ARG A 60 -20.16 7.01 -2.22
C ARG A 60 -19.84 8.27 -3.03
N GLU A 61 -18.77 8.94 -2.65
CA GLU A 61 -18.29 10.14 -3.32
C GLU A 61 -17.03 9.82 -4.13
N LEU A 62 -16.86 10.60 -5.19
CA LEU A 62 -15.73 10.52 -6.10
C LEU A 62 -15.08 11.90 -6.15
N SER A 63 -13.76 11.95 -5.98
CA SER A 63 -12.99 13.19 -6.03
C SER A 63 -11.74 13.00 -6.86
N PHE A 64 -11.26 14.08 -7.48
CA PHE A 64 -9.95 14.08 -8.11
C PHE A 64 -8.93 14.74 -7.17
N PRO A 65 -7.69 14.22 -7.11
CA PRO A 65 -6.64 14.90 -6.38
C PRO A 65 -6.45 16.29 -7.00
N VAL A 66 -6.77 17.32 -6.22
CA VAL A 66 -6.38 18.70 -6.55
C VAL A 66 -4.86 18.66 -6.68
N SER A 67 -4.32 19.15 -7.79
CA SER A 67 -2.88 19.33 -7.95
C SER A 67 -2.41 20.38 -6.95
N THR A 68 -2.26 20.00 -5.69
CA THR A 68 -1.55 20.78 -4.69
C THR A 68 -0.10 20.85 -5.15
N PRO A 69 0.53 22.03 -5.21
CA PRO A 69 1.96 22.12 -5.47
C PRO A 69 2.68 21.25 -4.44
N GLU A 70 3.54 20.34 -4.92
CA GLU A 70 4.25 19.31 -4.18
C GLU A 70 4.89 19.83 -2.88
N ILE A 71 4.26 19.58 -1.73
CA ILE A 71 4.96 19.48 -0.44
C ILE A 71 4.35 18.32 0.34
N ALA A 72 4.39 17.13 -0.26
CA ALA A 72 4.31 15.89 0.48
C ALA A 72 5.32 14.95 -0.18
N ALA A 73 6.60 15.15 0.17
CA ALA A 73 7.64 14.19 -0.12
C ALA A 73 7.26 12.88 0.55
N ILE A 74 6.64 11.99 -0.22
CA ILE A 74 6.52 10.58 0.13
C ILE A 74 7.96 10.10 0.27
N ALA A 75 8.32 9.60 1.45
CA ALA A 75 9.64 9.07 1.76
C ALA A 75 10.02 8.01 0.71
N GLN A 76 10.78 8.44 -0.29
CA GLN A 76 11.52 7.53 -1.14
C GLN A 76 12.63 6.94 -0.28
N GLU A 77 13.03 5.69 -0.52
CA GLU A 77 14.35 5.24 -0.09
C GLU A 77 15.36 6.10 -0.85
N GLU A 78 15.76 7.19 -0.20
CA GLU A 78 16.83 8.05 -0.65
C GLU A 78 18.14 7.30 -0.38
N GLU A 79 18.92 7.11 -1.44
CA GLU A 79 20.34 6.78 -1.34
C GLU A 79 20.96 7.70 -0.27
N ALA A 80 21.87 7.16 0.55
CA ALA A 80 22.43 7.86 1.69
C ALA A 80 22.91 9.26 1.27
N ASP A 81 22.15 10.31 1.66
CA ASP A 81 22.48 11.68 1.33
C ASP A 81 23.84 12.00 1.95
N GLU A 82 24.74 12.60 1.17
CA GLU A 82 26.08 12.99 1.59
C GLU A 82 26.03 14.06 2.70
N SER A 83 24.87 14.68 2.92
CA SER A 83 24.61 15.64 3.98
C SER A 83 23.25 15.43 4.69
N PRO A 84 23.10 14.47 5.62
CA PRO A 84 21.82 14.12 6.27
C PRO A 84 21.20 15.24 7.14
N LEU A 85 21.90 16.36 7.31
CA LEU A 85 21.45 17.53 8.07
C LEU A 85 20.83 18.63 7.20
N LYS A 86 20.86 18.48 5.87
CA LYS A 86 20.36 19.49 4.95
C LYS A 86 18.82 19.49 4.94
N GLY A 87 18.22 20.42 5.68
CA GLY A 87 16.76 20.59 5.79
C GLY A 87 16.20 20.25 7.18
N ILE A 88 17.02 19.74 8.08
CA ILE A 88 16.65 19.55 9.49
C ILE A 88 16.90 20.87 10.22
N PRO A 89 15.96 21.37 11.05
CA PRO A 89 16.23 22.53 11.90
C PRO A 89 17.43 22.29 12.82
N GLU A 90 18.30 23.30 12.99
CA GLU A 90 19.56 23.20 13.77
C GLU A 90 19.39 22.63 15.18
N GLN A 91 18.22 22.85 15.79
CA GLN A 91 17.85 22.33 17.11
C GLN A 91 17.95 20.78 17.20
N TYR A 92 17.74 20.09 16.08
CA TYR A 92 17.78 18.63 16.02
C TYR A 92 19.13 18.07 15.56
N HIS A 93 20.11 18.91 15.21
CA HIS A 93 21.45 18.45 14.84
C HIS A 93 22.14 17.70 16.00
N VAL A 94 21.73 17.96 17.24
CA VAL A 94 22.18 17.22 18.43
C VAL A 94 21.84 15.73 18.34
N TYR A 95 20.76 15.38 17.64
CA TYR A 95 20.28 14.01 17.45
C TYR A 95 20.66 13.41 16.09
N ALA A 96 21.56 14.05 15.33
CA ALA A 96 22.03 13.54 14.03
C ALA A 96 22.38 12.04 14.08
N LYS A 97 23.07 11.66 15.16
CA LYS A 97 23.49 10.29 15.45
C LYS A 97 22.35 9.27 15.50
N VAL A 98 21.13 9.68 15.87
CA VAL A 98 19.95 8.79 15.94
C VAL A 98 19.47 8.38 14.55
N PHE A 99 19.74 9.22 13.55
CA PHE A 99 19.35 8.98 12.15
C PHE A 99 20.44 8.23 11.36
N ASP A 100 21.61 7.98 11.95
CA ASP A 100 22.66 7.19 11.32
C ASP A 100 22.20 5.74 11.13
N LYS A 101 22.28 5.24 9.90
CA LYS A 101 21.86 3.87 9.52
C LYS A 101 22.57 2.80 10.35
N GLU A 102 23.82 3.02 10.71
CA GLU A 102 24.60 2.08 11.53
C GLU A 102 24.13 2.03 12.98
N GLU A 103 23.74 3.17 13.57
CA GLU A 103 23.20 3.24 14.92
C GLU A 103 21.76 2.71 14.97
N PHE A 104 20.95 2.97 13.93
CA PHE A 104 19.59 2.44 13.80
C PHE A 104 19.54 0.90 13.80
N ASN A 105 20.57 0.25 13.25
CA ASN A 105 20.65 -1.20 13.22
C ASN A 105 21.02 -1.84 14.56
N LYS A 106 21.54 -1.06 15.52
CA LYS A 106 21.91 -1.55 16.85
C LYS A 106 20.72 -1.45 17.80
N LEU A 107 20.52 -2.49 18.61
CA LEU A 107 19.54 -2.42 19.68
C LEU A 107 19.98 -1.40 20.74
N PRO A 108 19.06 -0.58 21.28
CA PRO A 108 19.36 0.24 22.43
C PRO A 108 19.70 -0.64 23.65
N PRO A 109 20.46 -0.11 24.61
CA PRO A 109 20.71 -0.81 25.86
C PRO A 109 19.39 -1.12 26.58
N HIS A 110 19.37 -2.24 27.28
CA HIS A 110 18.20 -2.70 28.03
C HIS A 110 17.77 -1.63 29.06
N SER A 111 16.48 -1.32 29.10
CA SER A 111 15.94 -0.36 30.08
C SER A 111 15.86 -0.99 31.49
N HIS A 112 15.53 -0.16 32.47
CA HIS A 112 15.28 -0.56 33.86
C HIS A 112 13.92 -1.26 34.05
N TYR A 113 13.07 -1.26 33.02
CA TYR A 113 11.81 -2.00 32.98
C TYR A 113 11.69 -2.77 31.67
N ASP A 114 11.00 -3.90 31.75
CA ASP A 114 10.57 -4.69 30.60
C ASP A 114 9.09 -4.50 30.34
N ILE A 115 8.71 -4.57 29.07
CA ILE A 115 7.30 -4.60 28.66
C ILE A 115 6.81 -6.04 28.82
N GLY A 116 6.04 -6.30 29.86
CA GLY A 116 5.35 -7.57 30.05
C GLY A 116 4.10 -7.66 29.16
N ILE A 117 3.88 -8.82 28.55
CA ILE A 117 2.63 -9.14 27.84
C ILE A 117 1.84 -10.09 28.73
N GLU A 118 0.74 -9.61 29.31
CA GLU A 118 -0.19 -10.42 30.10
C GLU A 118 -1.08 -11.25 29.16
N LEU A 119 -1.10 -12.57 29.35
CA LEU A 119 -1.90 -13.48 28.53
C LEU A 119 -3.30 -13.64 29.12
N THR A 120 -4.33 -13.53 28.29
CA THR A 120 -5.70 -13.92 28.64
C THR A 120 -5.88 -15.43 28.53
N GLU A 121 -6.78 -16.03 29.31
CA GLU A 121 -6.96 -17.50 29.36
C GLU A 121 -7.56 -18.09 28.07
N ASP A 122 -8.19 -17.29 27.23
CA ASP A 122 -8.87 -17.73 26.00
C ASP A 122 -8.14 -17.30 24.72
N GLY A 123 -7.74 -18.28 23.88
CA GLY A 123 -7.28 -18.03 22.51
C GLY A 123 -6.44 -19.16 21.88
N PRO A 124 -6.53 -19.39 20.54
CA PRO A 124 -5.67 -20.34 19.86
C PRO A 124 -4.22 -19.82 19.83
N LEU A 125 -3.35 -20.48 20.58
CA LEU A 125 -1.97 -20.03 20.80
C LEU A 125 -1.00 -20.51 19.71
N ASN A 126 -1.45 -21.45 18.87
CA ASN A 126 -0.66 -22.03 17.79
C ASN A 126 -1.45 -22.02 16.50
N SER A 127 -0.84 -21.50 15.45
CA SER A 127 -1.41 -21.50 14.10
C SER A 127 -0.54 -22.32 13.14
N PRO A 128 -1.15 -23.07 12.20
CA PRO A 128 -0.40 -23.81 11.19
C PRO A 128 0.49 -22.89 10.36
N LEU A 129 1.64 -23.41 9.94
CA LEU A 129 2.54 -22.68 9.04
C LEU A 129 1.90 -22.52 7.65
N TYR A 130 1.90 -21.31 7.10
CA TYR A 130 1.45 -21.09 5.74
C TYR A 130 2.39 -21.76 4.74
N SER A 131 1.82 -22.35 3.68
CA SER A 131 2.62 -22.82 2.54
C SER A 131 3.28 -21.63 1.84
N MET A 132 4.60 -21.69 1.66
CA MET A 132 5.38 -20.68 0.97
C MET A 132 5.99 -21.25 -0.30
N THR A 133 6.16 -20.40 -1.31
CA THR A 133 6.96 -20.74 -2.50
C THR A 133 8.45 -20.71 -2.16
N ASP A 134 9.26 -21.44 -2.93
CA ASP A 134 10.71 -21.53 -2.69
C ASP A 134 11.38 -20.16 -2.63
N ALA A 135 11.04 -19.27 -3.57
CA ALA A 135 11.55 -17.89 -3.60
C ALA A 135 11.26 -17.13 -2.30
N LYS A 136 10.03 -17.21 -1.77
CA LYS A 136 9.66 -16.57 -0.49
C LYS A 136 10.43 -17.18 0.68
N SER A 137 10.65 -18.49 0.66
CA SER A 137 11.37 -19.18 1.73
C SER A 137 12.85 -18.80 1.79
N VAL A 138 13.49 -18.58 0.63
CA VAL A 138 14.89 -18.16 0.54
C VAL A 138 15.03 -16.73 1.08
N THR A 139 14.21 -15.79 0.59
CA THR A 139 14.22 -14.41 1.08
C THR A 139 13.95 -14.31 2.58
N LEU A 140 13.01 -15.12 3.10
CA LEU A 140 12.73 -15.16 4.53
C LEU A 140 13.93 -15.63 5.35
N LYS A 141 14.66 -16.65 4.88
CA LYS A 141 15.87 -17.15 5.55
C LYS A 141 16.96 -16.09 5.59
N GLU A 142 17.23 -15.42 4.47
CA GLU A 142 18.22 -14.34 4.40
C GLU A 142 17.89 -13.20 5.37
N TRP A 143 16.61 -12.83 5.46
CA TRP A 143 16.15 -11.83 6.43
C TRP A 143 16.30 -12.31 7.87
N LEU A 144 15.94 -13.56 8.18
CA LEU A 144 16.13 -14.11 9.52
C LEU A 144 17.60 -14.14 9.93
N ASP A 145 18.50 -14.52 9.03
CA ASP A 145 19.95 -14.57 9.28
C ASP A 145 20.52 -13.17 9.54
N SER A 146 20.04 -12.14 8.81
CA SER A 146 20.47 -10.76 9.02
C SER A 146 20.00 -10.20 10.37
N GLU A 147 18.76 -10.48 10.77
CA GLU A 147 18.19 -10.06 12.06
C GLU A 147 18.82 -10.82 13.25
N LEU A 148 19.16 -12.11 13.07
CA LEU A 148 19.93 -12.90 14.03
C LEU A 148 21.33 -12.32 14.22
N LYS A 149 22.01 -11.97 13.12
CA LYS A 149 23.34 -11.34 13.16
C LYS A 149 23.30 -9.96 13.82
N ALA A 150 22.23 -9.20 13.61
CA ALA A 150 21.98 -7.94 14.28
C ALA A 150 21.65 -8.09 15.79
N GLY A 151 21.39 -9.32 16.26
CA GLY A 151 21.02 -9.61 17.65
C GLY A 151 19.60 -9.18 18.02
N LYS A 152 18.76 -8.86 17.03
CA LYS A 152 17.38 -8.40 17.23
C LYS A 152 16.43 -9.53 17.59
N ILE A 153 16.71 -10.74 17.10
CA ILE A 153 15.94 -11.96 17.41
C ILE A 153 16.88 -13.05 17.91
N ARG A 154 16.31 -14.07 18.55
CA ARG A 154 17.04 -15.27 19.00
C ARG A 154 16.19 -16.53 18.83
N PRO A 155 16.80 -17.70 18.58
CA PRO A 155 16.07 -18.96 18.58
C PRO A 155 15.38 -19.20 19.94
N SER A 156 14.14 -19.69 19.90
CA SER A 156 13.37 -20.01 21.11
C SER A 156 12.73 -21.39 20.99
N LYS A 157 12.43 -22.02 22.14
CA LYS A 157 11.67 -23.27 22.24
C LYS A 157 10.33 -23.00 22.92
N SER A 158 9.56 -22.09 22.34
CA SER A 158 8.26 -21.69 22.87
C SER A 158 7.18 -22.74 22.53
N PRO A 159 6.22 -23.00 23.43
CA PRO A 159 5.01 -23.75 23.10
C PRO A 159 4.01 -22.94 22.23
N ILE A 160 4.34 -21.68 21.93
CA ILE A 160 3.55 -20.67 21.22
C ILE A 160 4.24 -20.34 19.90
N SER A 161 3.51 -20.35 18.79
CA SER A 161 4.03 -20.00 17.47
C SER A 161 2.99 -19.30 16.60
N SER A 162 3.45 -18.33 15.80
CA SER A 162 2.66 -17.62 14.80
C SER A 162 3.37 -17.66 13.44
N PRO A 163 2.66 -17.92 12.33
CA PRO A 163 3.25 -17.98 11.01
C PRO A 163 3.65 -16.57 10.53
N SER A 164 4.82 -16.46 9.93
CA SER A 164 5.29 -15.24 9.28
C SER A 164 4.77 -15.16 7.83
N CYS A 165 4.44 -13.95 7.36
CA CYS A 165 4.06 -13.71 5.96
C CYS A 165 4.94 -12.61 5.36
N LEU A 166 5.54 -12.87 4.19
CA LEU A 166 6.23 -11.86 3.40
C LEU A 166 5.26 -11.23 2.40
N TYR A 167 5.23 -9.90 2.39
CA TYR A 167 4.50 -9.11 1.40
C TYR A 167 5.46 -8.34 0.51
N LEU A 168 5.12 -8.25 -0.77
CA LEU A 168 5.85 -7.37 -1.69
C LEU A 168 5.46 -5.93 -1.38
N LYS A 169 6.43 -5.10 -1.04
CA LYS A 169 6.21 -3.65 -1.02
C LYS A 169 6.14 -3.16 -2.47
N ARG A 170 5.17 -2.29 -2.76
CA ARG A 170 5.10 -1.61 -4.07
C ARG A 170 6.24 -0.59 -4.11
N THR A 171 7.36 -0.97 -4.73
CA THR A 171 8.37 -0.01 -5.16
C THR A 171 7.74 0.83 -6.26
N ALA A 172 7.74 2.16 -6.10
CA ALA A 172 7.41 3.06 -7.20
C ALA A 172 8.36 2.72 -8.36
N LEU A 173 7.80 2.41 -9.52
CA LEU A 173 8.53 2.32 -10.77
C LEU A 173 9.14 3.70 -11.03
N LYS A 174 10.38 3.91 -10.57
CA LYS A 174 11.28 4.90 -11.17
C LYS A 174 11.56 4.37 -12.56
N ASP A 175 10.88 4.93 -13.55
CA ASP A 175 11.27 5.01 -14.96
C ASP A 175 10.01 5.32 -15.78
N TRP A 176 9.65 6.61 -15.94
CA TRP A 176 9.07 7.27 -17.14
C TRP A 176 9.29 8.77 -17.01
#